data_AF-A0A8J7YS53-F1
#
_entry.id   AF-A0A8J7YS53-F1
#
_cell.length_a   1.000
_cell.length_b   1.000
_cell.length_c   1.000
_cell.angle_alpha   90.00
_cell.angle_beta   90.00
_cell.angle_gamma   90.00
#
_symmetry.space_group_name_H-M   'P 1'
#
loop_
_entity.id
_entity.type
_entity.pdbx_description
1 polymer ?
#
loop_
_entity_poly.entity_id
_entity_poly.type
_entity_poly.pdbx_seq_one_letter_code
_entity_poly.pdbx_strand_id
1 'polypeptide(L)'
;MKMRLNLEGREGRRAKEGVGEHPAPESDYLTMFRASRRESASDEAVRTLKGQFAGSLDARMNFDSVFRVVRKTVLKHTGRERPGVGLALADLPNELGAYWEIGGNYIVMNSILVGAMRRIAASETEYNSFIYTILAHEYIHSLGFVDEADARRITAAVAIEAFGPEHPAAVIANGDIWTIYPVLRFAPSGLNENIRFVENFDIERTSSYIR
;
A
#
# COMPACT_ATOMS: atom_id res chain seq x y z
N MET A 1 -29.19 -46.62 -46.28
CA MET A 1 -28.53 -45.72 -45.31
C MET A 1 -27.47 -46.55 -44.56
N LYS A 2 -26.17 -46.32 -44.82
CA LYS A 2 -25.01 -47.13 -44.37
C LYS A 2 -24.88 -47.13 -42.82
N MET A 3 -24.90 -48.31 -42.18
CA MET A 3 -23.79 -49.02 -41.47
C MET A 3 -22.92 -48.12 -40.57
N ARG A 4 -22.94 -48.21 -39.22
CA ARG A 4 -22.55 -49.28 -38.26
C ARG A 4 -21.04 -49.57 -38.25
N LEU A 5 -20.37 -49.37 -37.11
CA LEU A 5 -19.49 -50.34 -36.41
C LEU A 5 -18.72 -49.68 -35.24
N ASN A 6 -19.13 -50.00 -34.00
CA ASN A 6 -18.24 -50.05 -32.84
C ASN A 6 -17.83 -51.51 -32.68
N LEU A 7 -16.53 -51.77 -32.48
CA LEU A 7 -15.99 -53.09 -32.19
C LEU A 7 -15.37 -53.10 -30.79
N GLU A 8 -15.79 -54.10 -30.03
CA GLU A 8 -15.36 -54.49 -28.69
C GLU A 8 -14.06 -55.31 -28.71
N GLY A 9 -13.43 -55.41 -27.52
CA GLY A 9 -12.70 -56.60 -27.08
C GLY A 9 -11.17 -56.46 -27.04
N ARG A 10 -10.42 -57.12 -26.16
CA ARG A 10 -10.73 -58.13 -25.13
C ARG A 10 -9.47 -58.33 -24.27
N GLU A 11 -9.74 -58.81 -23.06
CA GLU A 11 -8.90 -59.47 -22.04
C GLU A 11 -7.53 -60.06 -22.39
N GLY A 12 -6.59 -59.98 -21.43
CA GLY A 12 -6.19 -61.19 -20.70
C GLY A 12 -4.70 -61.46 -20.46
N ARG A 13 -4.38 -61.63 -19.16
CA ARG A 13 -3.60 -62.74 -18.51
C ARG A 13 -2.30 -62.39 -17.76
N ARG A 14 -2.26 -62.95 -16.55
CA ARG A 14 -1.17 -63.06 -15.56
C ARG A 14 -0.21 -64.21 -15.88
N ALA A 15 1.04 -64.09 -15.39
CA ALA A 15 1.82 -65.06 -14.58
C ALA A 15 3.25 -64.47 -14.39
N LYS A 16 3.71 -64.11 -13.17
CA LYS A 16 4.29 -64.88 -12.04
C LYS A 16 5.83 -65.08 -12.12
N GLU A 17 6.45 -64.83 -10.94
CA GLU A 17 7.72 -65.34 -10.38
C GLU A 17 8.97 -64.44 -10.30
N GLY A 18 9.57 -64.39 -9.09
CA GLY A 18 11.01 -64.11 -8.91
C GLY A 18 11.46 -63.11 -7.83
N VAL A 19 11.37 -63.52 -6.55
CA VAL A 19 12.30 -63.30 -5.40
C VAL A 19 13.35 -62.18 -5.45
N GLY A 20 13.38 -61.36 -4.38
CA GLY A 20 14.57 -60.56 -4.00
C GLY A 20 14.27 -59.51 -2.93
N GLU A 21 14.26 -59.89 -1.65
CA GLU A 21 14.33 -58.95 -0.54
C GLU A 21 15.74 -58.38 -0.39
N HIS A 22 15.88 -57.07 -0.54
CA HIS A 22 16.92 -56.26 0.11
C HIS A 22 16.35 -54.85 0.34
N PRO A 23 16.56 -54.23 1.51
CA PRO A 23 15.85 -53.00 1.87
C PRO A 23 16.39 -51.81 1.06
N ALA A 24 15.49 -51.08 0.41
CA ALA A 24 15.82 -49.82 -0.25
C ALA A 24 16.18 -48.76 0.82
N PRO A 25 17.26 -47.98 0.64
CA PRO A 25 17.55 -46.87 1.53
C PRO A 25 16.53 -45.74 1.28
N GLU A 26 15.86 -45.31 2.35
CA GLU A 26 15.17 -44.02 2.39
C GLU A 26 16.18 -42.91 2.11
N SER A 27 16.29 -42.47 0.86
CA SER A 27 16.88 -41.17 0.54
C SER A 27 16.49 -40.71 -0.85
N ASP A 28 16.15 -39.42 -0.92
CA ASP A 28 16.35 -38.55 -2.08
C ASP A 28 15.27 -38.35 -3.14
N TYR A 29 13.98 -38.60 -2.84
CA TYR A 29 12.91 -37.94 -3.60
C TYR A 29 12.62 -36.49 -3.13
N LEU A 30 12.88 -36.18 -1.86
CA LEU A 30 12.68 -34.83 -1.30
C LEU A 30 13.81 -33.84 -1.63
N THR A 31 14.99 -34.33 -2.00
CA THR A 31 16.16 -33.48 -2.29
C THR A 31 16.20 -33.08 -3.77
N MET A 32 15.72 -33.94 -4.69
CA MET A 32 15.48 -33.54 -6.08
C MET A 32 14.35 -32.52 -6.23
N PHE A 33 13.36 -32.52 -5.33
CA PHE A 33 12.27 -31.52 -5.33
C PHE A 33 12.67 -30.17 -4.71
N ARG A 34 13.88 -30.06 -4.14
CA ARG A 34 14.40 -28.84 -3.49
C ARG A 34 15.51 -28.12 -4.24
N ALA A 35 15.95 -28.61 -5.39
CA ALA A 35 17.04 -27.99 -6.17
C ALA A 35 16.60 -27.32 -7.49
N SER A 36 15.31 -27.18 -7.77
CA SER A 36 14.86 -26.43 -8.97
C SER A 36 13.49 -25.78 -8.82
N ARG A 37 13.22 -25.13 -7.67
CA ARG A 37 12.20 -24.08 -7.66
C ARG A 37 12.87 -22.78 -8.08
N ARG A 38 12.73 -22.48 -9.38
CA ARG A 38 12.57 -21.09 -9.80
C ARG A 38 11.55 -20.47 -8.85
N GLU A 39 11.93 -19.43 -8.12
CA GLU A 39 10.98 -18.47 -7.58
C GLU A 39 10.16 -18.00 -8.78
N SER A 40 8.98 -18.61 -8.97
CA SER A 40 8.28 -18.59 -10.23
C SER A 40 7.52 -17.29 -10.34
N ALA A 41 7.49 -16.71 -11.55
CA ALA A 41 6.83 -15.46 -11.92
C ALA A 41 5.39 -15.28 -11.37
N SER A 42 4.74 -16.35 -10.90
CA SER A 42 3.49 -16.31 -10.13
C SER A 42 3.60 -15.62 -8.78
N ASP A 43 4.66 -15.86 -8.00
CA ASP A 43 4.86 -15.25 -6.68
C ASP A 43 5.32 -13.81 -6.82
N GLU A 44 6.12 -13.50 -7.85
CA GLU A 44 6.46 -12.13 -8.22
C GLU A 44 5.23 -11.37 -8.72
N ALA A 45 4.38 -11.99 -9.55
CA ALA A 45 3.11 -11.39 -9.97
C ALA A 45 2.13 -11.22 -8.80
N VAL A 46 2.01 -12.18 -7.88
CA VAL A 46 1.16 -12.08 -6.67
C VAL A 46 1.70 -11.03 -5.68
N ARG A 47 3.02 -10.91 -5.53
CA ARG A 47 3.66 -9.83 -4.76
C ARG A 47 3.48 -8.47 -5.43
N THR A 48 3.49 -8.43 -6.75
CA THR A 48 3.18 -7.23 -7.55
C THR A 48 1.70 -6.85 -7.40
N LEU A 49 0.79 -7.82 -7.34
CA LEU A 49 -0.65 -7.61 -7.12
C LEU A 49 -0.99 -7.16 -5.69
N LYS A 50 -0.23 -7.60 -4.67
CA LYS A 50 -0.36 -7.09 -3.29
C LYS A 50 0.31 -5.73 -3.09
N GLY A 51 1.12 -5.28 -4.03
CA GLY A 51 1.96 -4.10 -3.87
C GLY A 51 3.12 -4.34 -2.90
N GLN A 52 4.29 -3.76 -3.20
CA GLN A 52 5.51 -3.98 -2.41
C GLN A 52 5.39 -3.49 -0.96
N PHE A 53 4.40 -2.65 -0.66
CA PHE A 53 4.18 -1.99 0.62
C PHE A 53 2.92 -2.48 1.35
N ALA A 54 2.26 -3.54 0.88
CA ALA A 54 0.95 -4.03 1.33
C ALA A 54 0.68 -3.95 2.85
N GLY A 55 1.63 -4.40 3.68
CA GLY A 55 1.48 -4.43 5.14
C GLY A 55 2.17 -3.28 5.90
N SER A 56 2.73 -2.31 5.18
CA SER A 56 3.52 -1.23 5.81
C SER A 56 2.68 -0.21 6.57
N LEU A 57 1.34 -0.28 6.47
CA LEU A 57 0.39 0.57 7.18
C LEU A 57 -0.41 -0.19 8.26
N ASP A 58 -0.13 -1.48 8.51
CA ASP A 58 -0.98 -2.32 9.38
C ASP A 58 -0.75 -2.10 10.88
N ALA A 59 0.46 -1.69 11.25
CA ALA A 59 0.81 -1.47 12.65
C ALA A 59 0.36 -0.08 13.13
N ARG A 60 0.27 0.11 14.44
CA ARG A 60 0.08 1.45 15.00
C ARG A 60 1.28 2.34 14.67
N MET A 61 1.03 3.47 14.02
CA MET A 61 2.07 4.37 13.52
C MET A 61 1.88 5.80 14.02
N ASN A 62 2.99 6.54 14.12
CA ASN A 62 2.99 7.99 14.23
C ASN A 62 3.09 8.63 12.83
N PHE A 63 2.89 9.95 12.75
CA PHE A 63 2.90 10.66 11.47
C PHE A 63 4.22 10.51 10.69
N ASP A 64 5.36 10.58 11.37
CA ASP A 64 6.67 10.39 10.74
C ASP A 64 6.81 8.99 10.10
N SER A 65 6.35 7.95 10.79
CA SER A 65 6.38 6.59 10.26
C SER A 65 5.52 6.45 9.01
N VAL A 66 4.33 7.06 8.99
CA VAL A 66 3.47 7.07 7.79
C VAL A 66 4.15 7.87 6.67
N PHE A 67 4.76 9.01 6.99
CA PHE A 67 5.47 9.83 6.01
C PHE A 67 6.69 9.13 5.41
N ARG A 68 7.38 8.27 6.17
CA ARG A 68 8.43 7.40 5.63
C ARG A 68 7.90 6.44 4.56
N VAL A 69 6.67 5.94 4.70
CA VAL A 69 6.01 5.13 3.65
C VAL A 69 5.65 5.99 2.45
N VAL A 70 5.09 7.19 2.67
CA VAL A 70 4.79 8.17 1.61
C VAL A 70 6.01 8.43 0.73
N ARG A 71 7.14 8.80 1.33
CA ARG A 71 8.35 9.10 0.55
C ARG A 71 8.85 7.92 -0.27
N LYS A 72 8.91 6.72 0.33
CA LYS A 72 9.37 5.51 -0.37
C LYS A 72 8.48 5.17 -1.57
N THR A 73 7.16 5.28 -1.38
CA THR A 73 6.18 4.98 -2.44
C THR A 73 6.18 6.03 -3.54
N VAL A 74 6.20 7.32 -3.19
CA VAL A 74 6.26 8.43 -4.16
C VAL A 74 7.59 8.45 -4.91
N LEU A 75 8.73 8.24 -4.24
CA LEU A 75 10.04 8.14 -4.90
C LEU A 75 10.06 6.99 -5.91
N LYS A 76 9.51 5.82 -5.54
CA LYS A 76 9.47 4.67 -6.44
C LYS A 76 8.67 4.99 -7.72
N HIS A 77 7.53 5.66 -7.60
CA HIS A 77 6.66 5.96 -8.73
C HIS A 77 7.16 7.13 -9.59
N THR A 78 7.63 8.21 -8.95
CA THR A 78 7.95 9.47 -9.63
C THR A 78 9.44 9.66 -9.93
N GLY A 79 10.31 8.91 -9.25
CA GLY A 79 11.75 9.14 -9.25
C GLY A 79 12.19 10.44 -8.55
N ARG A 80 11.27 11.13 -7.85
CA ARG A 80 11.53 12.41 -7.18
C ARG A 80 11.39 12.26 -5.67
N GLU A 81 12.27 12.95 -4.93
CA GLU A 81 12.19 13.10 -3.47
C GLU A 81 12.61 14.53 -3.12
N ARG A 82 11.97 15.08 -2.09
CA ARG A 82 12.33 16.33 -1.43
C ARG A 82 12.51 16.06 0.07
N PRO A 83 13.69 16.31 0.65
CA PRO A 83 13.92 16.23 2.09
C PRO A 83 13.49 17.52 2.80
N GLY A 84 13.36 17.46 4.12
CA GLY A 84 13.18 18.64 4.97
C GLY A 84 11.75 19.19 4.97
N VAL A 85 10.78 18.30 4.74
CA VAL A 85 9.36 18.65 4.86
C VAL A 85 8.95 18.49 6.33
N GLY A 86 8.45 19.55 6.95
CA GLY A 86 7.82 19.53 8.27
C GLY A 86 6.32 19.23 8.18
N LEU A 87 5.73 18.89 9.33
CA LEU A 87 4.29 18.69 9.48
C LEU A 87 3.75 19.56 10.62
N ALA A 88 2.65 20.24 10.36
CA ALA A 88 1.86 20.93 11.37
C ALA A 88 0.41 20.44 11.35
N LEU A 89 -0.24 20.50 12.51
CA LEU A 89 -1.66 20.23 12.68
C LEU A 89 -2.37 21.53 13.02
N ALA A 90 -3.48 21.83 12.35
CA ALA A 90 -4.28 23.02 12.62
C ALA A 90 -5.78 22.68 12.64
N ASP A 91 -6.54 23.40 13.46
CA ASP A 91 -8.00 23.27 13.49
C ASP A 91 -8.58 24.02 12.27
N LEU A 92 -8.73 23.32 11.14
CA LEU A 92 -9.19 23.91 9.88
C LEU A 92 -10.70 23.63 9.65
N PRO A 93 -11.36 24.40 8.76
CA PRO A 93 -12.69 24.07 8.30
C PRO A 93 -12.77 22.63 7.78
N ASN A 94 -13.92 22.02 8.02
CA ASN A 94 -14.26 20.63 7.70
C ASN A 94 -14.44 20.40 6.18
N GLU A 95 -14.19 21.40 5.34
CA GLU A 95 -14.05 21.23 3.89
C GLU A 95 -12.58 21.00 3.46
N LEU A 96 -11.61 21.23 4.35
CA LEU A 96 -10.18 21.17 4.06
C LEU A 96 -9.50 20.00 4.78
N GLY A 97 -8.96 19.05 4.00
CA GLY A 97 -8.20 17.89 4.50
C GLY A 97 -6.82 18.27 5.06
N ALA A 98 -6.10 19.06 4.26
CA ALA A 98 -4.81 19.67 4.53
C ALA A 98 -4.63 20.83 3.53
N TYR A 99 -3.63 21.67 3.76
CA TYR A 99 -3.08 22.49 2.70
C TYR A 99 -1.56 22.54 2.83
N TRP A 100 -0.88 22.48 1.70
CA TRP A 100 0.50 22.90 1.58
C TRP A 100 0.55 24.40 1.25
N GLU A 101 1.29 25.18 2.06
CA GLU A 101 1.63 26.55 1.64
C GLU A 101 2.52 26.47 0.41
N ILE A 102 2.05 26.98 -0.73
CA ILE A 102 2.82 27.00 -1.97
C ILE A 102 4.17 27.69 -1.72
N GLY A 103 5.27 26.92 -1.83
CA GLY A 103 6.64 27.39 -1.58
C GLY A 103 7.17 27.17 -0.15
N GLY A 104 6.36 26.61 0.74
CA GLY A 104 6.72 26.34 2.13
C GLY A 104 7.42 25.00 2.38
N ASN A 105 7.95 24.83 3.58
CA ASN A 105 8.53 23.57 4.06
C ASN A 105 7.54 22.73 4.87
N TYR A 106 6.33 23.20 5.14
CA TYR A 106 5.38 22.50 6.00
C TYR A 106 4.14 22.02 5.26
N ILE A 107 3.74 20.78 5.53
CA ILE A 107 2.38 20.29 5.29
C ILE A 107 1.54 20.68 6.50
N VAL A 108 0.41 21.36 6.30
CA VAL A 108 -0.54 21.67 7.38
C VAL A 108 -1.75 20.77 7.25
N MET A 109 -1.95 19.85 8.19
CA MET A 109 -3.03 18.87 8.17
C MET A 109 -4.14 19.23 9.16
N ASN A 110 -5.39 18.99 8.79
CA ASN A 110 -6.53 19.32 9.64
C ASN A 110 -6.61 18.39 10.86
N SER A 111 -6.29 18.91 12.05
CA SER A 111 -6.31 18.20 13.33
C SER A 111 -7.70 17.60 13.65
N ILE A 112 -8.77 18.28 13.23
CA ILE A 112 -10.14 17.90 13.50
C ILE A 112 -10.49 16.65 12.70
N LEU A 113 -10.12 16.62 11.43
CA LEU A 113 -10.37 15.47 10.56
C LEU A 113 -9.53 14.27 10.98
N VAL A 114 -8.26 14.50 11.34
CA VAL A 114 -7.40 13.45 11.91
C VAL A 114 -8.02 12.89 13.19
N GLY A 115 -8.48 13.75 14.11
CA GLY A 115 -9.12 13.34 15.35
C GLY A 115 -10.45 12.62 15.13
N ALA A 116 -11.25 13.07 14.17
CA ALA A 116 -12.51 12.42 13.78
C ALA A 116 -12.24 11.05 13.16
N MET A 117 -11.30 10.96 12.22
CA MET A 117 -10.90 9.70 11.60
C MET A 117 -10.39 8.70 12.64
N ARG A 118 -9.60 9.15 13.62
CA ARG A 118 -9.12 8.28 14.71
C ARG A 118 -10.24 7.65 15.53
N ARG A 119 -11.40 8.29 15.63
CA ARG A 119 -12.57 7.79 16.37
C ARG A 119 -13.42 6.81 15.57
N ILE A 120 -13.46 6.97 14.24
CA ILE A 120 -14.37 6.20 13.37
C ILE A 120 -13.68 5.05 12.63
N ALA A 121 -12.35 5.11 12.45
CA ALA A 121 -11.60 4.08 11.76
C ALA A 121 -11.78 2.72 12.44
N ALA A 122 -12.06 1.69 11.63
CA ALA A 122 -12.24 0.32 12.10
C ALA A 122 -10.91 -0.39 12.41
N SER A 123 -9.79 0.12 11.90
CA SER A 123 -8.45 -0.46 12.11
C SER A 123 -7.34 0.57 12.03
N GLU A 124 -6.14 0.20 12.52
CA GLU A 124 -4.92 1.01 12.32
C GLU A 124 -4.59 1.13 10.83
N THR A 125 -4.79 0.07 10.02
CA THR A 125 -4.61 0.11 8.56
C THR A 125 -5.46 1.20 7.92
N GLU A 126 -6.74 1.30 8.29
CA GLU A 126 -7.65 2.31 7.74
C GLU A 126 -7.25 3.73 8.17
N TYR A 127 -6.97 3.92 9.46
CA TYR A 127 -6.51 5.21 9.98
C TYR A 127 -5.21 5.66 9.30
N ASN A 128 -4.20 4.78 9.23
CA ASN A 128 -2.92 5.07 8.60
C ASN A 128 -3.07 5.31 7.10
N SER A 129 -3.99 4.62 6.42
CA SER A 129 -4.30 4.82 5.01
C SER A 129 -4.89 6.21 4.73
N PHE A 130 -5.75 6.70 5.62
CA PHE A 130 -6.27 8.06 5.54
C PHE A 130 -5.15 9.09 5.68
N ILE A 131 -4.30 8.96 6.71
CA ILE A 131 -3.15 9.85 6.93
C ILE A 131 -2.17 9.79 5.75
N TYR A 132 -1.89 8.58 5.26
CA TYR A 132 -1.02 8.34 4.10
C TYR A 132 -1.52 9.11 2.88
N THR A 133 -2.82 9.03 2.57
CA THR A 133 -3.39 9.63 1.37
C THR A 133 -3.26 11.15 1.39
N ILE A 134 -3.58 11.79 2.52
CA ILE A 134 -3.45 13.24 2.68
C ILE A 134 -1.98 13.65 2.56
N LEU A 135 -1.07 12.97 3.27
CA LEU A 135 0.36 13.29 3.20
C LEU A 135 0.95 13.08 1.81
N ALA A 136 0.54 12.03 1.10
CA ALA A 136 1.00 11.74 -0.25
C ALA A 136 0.57 12.85 -1.22
N HIS A 137 -0.68 13.28 -1.16
CA HIS A 137 -1.22 14.36 -1.98
C HIS A 137 -0.42 15.65 -1.81
N GLU A 138 -0.27 16.12 -0.57
CA GLU A 138 0.48 17.34 -0.26
C GLU A 138 1.98 17.22 -0.57
N TYR A 139 2.55 16.03 -0.35
CA TYR A 139 3.95 15.79 -0.69
C TYR A 139 4.18 15.84 -2.21
N ILE A 140 3.27 15.29 -3.02
CA ILE A 140 3.31 15.36 -4.48
C ILE A 140 3.26 16.82 -4.95
N HIS A 141 2.39 17.65 -4.37
CA HIS A 141 2.41 19.10 -4.63
C HIS A 141 3.77 19.72 -4.31
N SER A 142 4.39 19.33 -3.20
CA SER A 142 5.72 19.81 -2.79
C SER A 142 6.86 19.39 -3.75
N LEU A 143 6.65 18.37 -4.59
CA LEU A 143 7.57 17.93 -5.65
C LEU A 143 7.37 18.69 -6.98
N GLY A 144 6.45 19.66 -7.01
CA GLY A 144 6.18 20.54 -8.16
C GLY A 144 5.01 20.11 -9.04
N PHE A 145 4.23 19.09 -8.65
CA PHE A 145 2.98 18.73 -9.34
C PHE A 145 1.85 19.64 -8.84
N VAL A 146 1.76 20.86 -9.37
CA VAL A 146 0.85 21.92 -8.86
C VAL A 146 -0.61 21.79 -9.30
N ASP A 147 -0.88 21.08 -10.39
CA ASP A 147 -2.25 20.85 -10.85
C ASP A 147 -2.95 19.81 -9.95
N GLU A 148 -4.14 20.15 -9.45
CA GLU A 148 -4.91 19.31 -8.52
C GLU A 148 -5.36 17.99 -9.16
N ALA A 149 -5.72 18.00 -10.44
CA ALA A 149 -6.16 16.78 -11.13
C ALA A 149 -4.98 15.81 -11.32
N ASP A 150 -3.81 16.34 -11.67
CA ASP A 150 -2.58 15.56 -11.73
C ASP A 150 -2.15 15.03 -10.36
N ALA A 151 -2.19 15.86 -9.32
CA ALA A 151 -1.83 15.44 -7.96
C ALA A 151 -2.75 14.30 -7.47
N ARG A 152 -4.06 14.39 -7.69
CA ARG A 152 -5.01 13.30 -7.39
C ARG A 152 -4.70 12.04 -8.16
N ARG A 153 -4.51 12.16 -9.49
CA ARG A 153 -4.22 11.00 -10.35
C ARG A 153 -2.92 10.31 -9.95
N ILE A 154 -1.87 11.07 -9.63
CA ILE A 154 -0.58 10.54 -9.19
C ILE A 154 -0.74 9.90 -7.80
N THR A 155 -1.43 10.54 -6.87
CA THR A 155 -1.66 9.99 -5.52
C THR A 155 -2.37 8.64 -5.59
N ALA A 156 -3.42 8.52 -6.41
CA ALA A 156 -4.11 7.26 -6.66
C ALA A 156 -3.19 6.20 -7.29
N ALA A 157 -2.42 6.57 -8.32
CA ALA A 157 -1.50 5.66 -8.99
C ALA A 157 -0.41 5.14 -8.03
N VAL A 158 0.18 6.02 -7.20
CA VAL A 158 1.17 5.67 -6.18
C VAL A 158 0.56 4.68 -5.18
N ALA A 159 -0.65 4.95 -4.67
CA ALA A 159 -1.30 4.08 -3.70
C ALA A 159 -1.65 2.71 -4.29
N ILE A 160 -2.19 2.66 -5.51
CA ILE A 160 -2.52 1.41 -6.20
C ILE A 160 -1.26 0.58 -6.48
N GLU A 161 -0.18 1.20 -6.96
CA GLU A 161 1.09 0.49 -7.21
C GLU A 161 1.72 -0.02 -5.90
N ALA A 162 1.60 0.77 -4.82
CA ALA A 162 2.21 0.45 -3.54
C ALA A 162 1.49 -0.66 -2.77
N PHE A 163 0.16 -0.69 -2.78
CA PHE A 163 -0.66 -1.53 -1.89
C PHE A 163 -1.70 -2.41 -2.60
N GLY A 164 -1.91 -2.22 -3.90
CA GLY A 164 -2.99 -2.83 -4.66
C GLY A 164 -4.30 -2.02 -4.60
N PRO A 165 -5.22 -2.24 -5.57
CA PRO A 165 -6.41 -1.41 -5.76
C PRO A 165 -7.45 -1.52 -4.64
N GLU A 166 -7.50 -2.66 -3.95
CA GLU A 166 -8.46 -2.92 -2.86
C GLU A 166 -7.99 -2.41 -1.49
N HIS A 167 -6.74 -1.95 -1.38
CA HIS A 167 -6.21 -1.46 -0.12
C HIS A 167 -6.89 -0.13 0.26
N PRO A 168 -7.20 0.13 1.55
CA PRO A 168 -7.90 1.36 1.95
C PRO A 168 -7.21 2.65 1.44
N ALA A 169 -5.88 2.71 1.44
CA ALA A 169 -5.13 3.84 0.88
C ALA A 169 -5.44 4.09 -0.62
N ALA A 170 -5.56 3.03 -1.43
CA ALA A 170 -5.88 3.15 -2.85
C ALA A 170 -7.34 3.57 -3.06
N VAL A 171 -8.26 3.01 -2.27
CA VAL A 171 -9.69 3.35 -2.31
C VAL A 171 -9.90 4.83 -1.94
N ILE A 172 -9.25 5.29 -0.87
CA ILE A 172 -9.33 6.69 -0.42
C ILE A 172 -8.70 7.63 -1.46
N ALA A 173 -7.53 7.30 -1.98
CA ALA A 173 -6.83 8.14 -2.96
C ALA A 173 -7.56 8.27 -4.30
N ASN A 174 -8.32 7.24 -4.70
CA ASN A 174 -9.07 7.24 -5.95
C ASN A 174 -10.48 7.85 -5.81
N GLY A 175 -10.96 8.07 -4.59
CA GLY A 175 -12.28 8.63 -4.30
C GLY A 175 -12.23 10.00 -3.65
N ASP A 176 -13.41 10.59 -3.46
CA ASP A 176 -13.56 11.79 -2.63
C ASP A 176 -13.69 11.39 -1.15
N ILE A 177 -12.79 11.90 -0.30
CA ILE A 177 -12.76 11.61 1.14
C ILE A 177 -14.14 11.84 1.78
N TRP A 178 -14.86 12.88 1.35
CA TRP A 178 -16.16 13.20 1.91
C TRP A 178 -17.29 12.29 1.43
N THR A 179 -17.10 11.64 0.29
CA THR A 179 -18.01 10.62 -0.21
C THR A 179 -17.78 9.30 0.49
N ILE A 180 -16.52 8.96 0.78
CA ILE A 180 -16.12 7.73 1.49
C ILE A 180 -16.45 7.84 2.99
N TYR A 181 -16.19 8.99 3.59
CA TYR A 181 -16.46 9.27 5.00
C TYR A 181 -17.38 10.49 5.17
N PRO A 182 -18.70 10.37 4.85
CA PRO A 182 -19.64 11.48 4.95
C PRO A 182 -19.72 12.09 6.35
N VAL A 183 -19.47 11.28 7.39
CA VAL A 183 -19.47 11.71 8.78
C VAL A 183 -18.46 12.83 9.06
N LEU A 184 -17.35 12.88 8.31
CA LEU A 184 -16.33 13.91 8.50
C LEU A 184 -16.85 15.32 8.15
N ARG A 185 -17.87 15.44 7.28
CA ARG A 185 -18.52 16.73 6.98
C ARG A 185 -19.23 17.33 8.20
N PHE A 186 -19.61 16.50 9.17
CA PHE A 186 -20.26 16.93 10.41
C PHE A 186 -19.28 17.09 11.57
N ALA A 187 -17.97 16.94 11.32
CA ALA A 187 -16.97 17.26 12.32
C ALA A 187 -17.08 18.76 12.70
N PRO A 188 -16.83 19.13 13.97
CA PRO A 188 -16.89 20.54 14.38
C PRO A 188 -15.96 21.37 13.48
N SER A 189 -16.44 22.49 12.91
CA SER A 189 -15.54 23.37 12.15
C SER A 189 -14.52 24.01 13.08
N GLY A 190 -13.23 23.97 12.70
CA GLY A 190 -12.21 24.80 13.33
C GLY A 190 -12.41 26.25 12.94
N LEU A 191 -12.50 27.15 13.92
CA LEU A 191 -12.54 28.61 13.71
C LEU A 191 -11.28 29.31 14.23
N ASN A 192 -10.38 28.57 14.86
CA ASN A 192 -9.16 29.09 15.47
C ASN A 192 -7.95 28.38 14.85
N GLU A 193 -7.02 29.12 14.27
CA GLU A 193 -5.78 28.60 13.67
C GLU A 193 -4.77 28.19 14.76
N ASN A 194 -5.16 27.29 15.66
CA ASN A 194 -4.24 26.71 16.64
C ASN A 194 -3.29 25.76 15.92
N ILE A 195 -2.19 26.29 15.41
CA ILE A 195 -1.16 25.51 14.72
C ILE A 195 -0.27 24.82 15.76
N ARG A 196 -0.14 23.50 15.62
CA ARG A 196 0.75 22.66 16.42
C ARG A 196 1.75 21.96 15.49
N PHE A 197 3.04 22.27 15.66
CA PHE A 197 4.10 21.59 14.92
C PHE A 197 4.31 20.17 15.45
N VAL A 198 4.47 19.22 14.54
CA VAL A 198 4.84 17.84 14.88
C VAL A 198 6.36 17.78 15.00
N GLU A 199 6.83 17.64 16.24
CA GLU A 199 8.26 17.50 16.52
C GLU A 199 8.82 16.19 15.93
N ASN A 200 10.10 16.21 15.59
CA ASN A 200 10.84 15.06 15.09
C ASN A 200 10.28 14.43 13.80
N PHE A 201 9.67 15.24 12.95
CA PHE A 201 9.19 14.82 11.64
C PHE A 201 10.29 14.98 10.58
N ASP A 202 10.52 13.95 9.77
CA ASP A 202 11.51 13.92 8.69
C ASP A 202 12.98 14.21 9.09
N ILE A 203 13.36 13.90 10.34
CA ILE A 203 14.72 14.19 10.83
C ILE A 203 15.78 13.28 10.20
N GLU A 204 15.47 12.00 9.93
CA GLU A 204 16.44 11.00 9.42
C GLU A 204 17.16 11.46 8.14
N ARG A 205 16.52 12.29 7.32
CA ARG A 205 17.09 12.82 6.08
C ARG A 205 17.59 14.24 6.19
N THR A 206 17.11 15.02 7.15
CA THR A 206 17.61 16.39 7.38
C THR A 206 19.02 16.39 8.00
N SER A 207 19.36 15.36 8.80
CA SER A 207 20.69 15.26 9.42
C SER A 207 21.83 15.03 8.43
N SER A 208 21.56 14.51 7.22
CA SER A 208 22.60 14.31 6.20
C SER A 208 22.96 15.57 5.41
N TYR A 209 22.20 16.65 5.55
CA TYR A 209 22.43 17.92 4.84
C TYR A 209 23.13 19.00 5.69
N ILE A 210 23.35 18.75 6.99
CA ILE A 210 24.09 19.64 7.90
C ILE A 210 25.52 19.10 8.12
N ARG A 211 26.29 18.95 7.04
CA ARG A 211 27.75 18.72 7.14
C ARG A 211 28.51 19.86 6.50
#